data_AF-A0A7I8JA50-F1
#
_entry.id   AF-A0A7I8JA50-F1
#
_cell.length_a   1.000
_cell.length_b   1.000
_cell.length_c   1.000
_cell.angle_alpha   90.00
_cell.angle_beta   90.00
_cell.angle_gamma   90.00
#
_symmetry.space_group_name_H-M   'P 1'
#
loop_
_entity.id
_entity.type
_entity.pdbx_description
1 polymer ?
#
loop_
_entity_poly.entity_id
_entity_poly.type
_entity_poly.pdbx_seq_one_letter_code
_entity_poly.pdbx_strand_id
1 'polypeptide(L)'
;MPAVLWIWDICHLELVAVLVQKEPIRAAVWDPSGPRVVLCTGTRHVYMWGLRGACSVTVPLSNFLVSDLRWSPDGSCLHLRDRDSFCCAALPSMELGPSDDSSDGDG
;
A
#
# COMPACT_ATOMS: atom_id res chain seq x y z
N MET A 1 5.68 3.55 -21.81
CA MET A 1 4.71 3.59 -20.69
C MET A 1 5.48 3.93 -19.42
N PRO A 2 4.93 4.70 -18.47
CA PRO A 2 5.68 5.23 -17.33
C PRO A 2 6.12 4.10 -16.40
N ALA A 3 7.40 4.06 -16.05
CA ALA A 3 7.99 3.06 -15.12
C ALA A 3 8.57 3.73 -13.86
N VAL A 4 8.43 5.05 -13.75
CA VAL A 4 8.97 5.85 -12.66
C VAL A 4 7.84 6.64 -12.02
N LEU A 5 7.72 6.55 -10.70
CA LEU A 5 6.82 7.37 -9.90
C LEU A 5 7.65 8.34 -9.04
N TRP A 6 7.33 9.62 -9.11
CA TRP A 6 7.96 10.66 -8.32
C TRP A 6 7.03 11.05 -7.17
N ILE A 7 7.54 11.04 -5.95
CA ILE A 7 6.80 11.39 -4.74
C ILE A 7 7.34 12.70 -4.21
N TRP A 8 6.47 13.68 -4.13
CA TRP A 8 6.80 15.04 -3.71
C TRP A 8 6.05 15.41 -2.44
N ASP A 9 6.75 16.11 -1.55
CA ASP A 9 6.12 16.89 -0.49
C ASP A 9 5.70 18.24 -1.09
N ILE A 10 4.40 18.51 -1.09
CA ILE A 10 3.84 19.75 -1.66
C ILE A 10 3.96 20.94 -0.71
N CYS A 11 4.08 20.72 0.59
CA CYS A 11 4.21 21.77 1.60
C CYS A 11 5.61 22.36 1.57
N HIS A 12 6.62 21.51 1.41
CA HIS A 12 8.03 21.90 1.36
C HIS A 12 8.59 22.00 -0.07
N LEU A 13 7.81 21.56 -1.07
CA LEU A 13 8.20 21.50 -2.48
C LEU A 13 9.51 20.72 -2.70
N GLU A 14 9.62 19.56 -2.06
CA GLU A 14 10.82 18.72 -2.11
C GLU A 14 10.52 17.30 -2.61
N LEU A 15 11.53 16.70 -3.23
CA LEU A 15 11.46 15.33 -3.72
C LEU A 15 11.71 14.37 -2.56
N VAL A 16 10.68 13.61 -2.19
CA VAL A 16 10.75 12.64 -1.08
C VAL A 16 11.31 11.30 -1.56
N ALA A 17 10.82 10.81 -2.70
CA ALA A 17 11.26 9.52 -3.23
C ALA A 17 11.05 9.41 -4.75
N VAL A 18 11.86 8.55 -5.36
CA VAL A 18 11.69 8.11 -6.75
C VAL A 18 11.56 6.59 -6.74
N LEU A 19 10.41 6.08 -7.17
CA LEU A 19 10.16 4.65 -7.28
C LEU A 19 10.36 4.23 -8.73
N VAL A 20 11.34 3.37 -8.97
CA VAL A 20 11.67 2.86 -10.32
C VAL A 20 11.25 1.40 -10.41
N GLN A 21 10.42 1.08 -11.40
CA GLN A 21 9.96 -0.27 -11.69
C GLN A 21 10.56 -0.78 -12.99
N LYS A 22 10.77 -2.10 -13.05
CA LYS A 22 11.23 -2.77 -14.27
C LYS A 22 10.15 -2.76 -15.36
N GLU A 23 8.91 -2.93 -14.95
CA GLU A 23 7.74 -2.98 -15.83
C GLU A 23 6.92 -1.68 -15.71
N PRO A 24 6.13 -1.32 -16.75
CA PRO A 24 5.28 -0.14 -16.69
C PRO A 24 4.30 -0.16 -15.52
N ILE A 25 4.21 0.97 -14.82
CA ILE A 25 3.24 1.18 -13.76
C ILE A 25 1.85 1.30 -14.39
N ARG A 26 0.91 0.48 -13.91
CA ARG A 26 -0.49 0.46 -14.36
C ARG A 26 -1.38 1.32 -13.49
N ALA A 27 -1.21 1.21 -12.17
CA ALA A 27 -1.91 2.02 -11.18
C ALA A 27 -1.00 2.28 -9.99
N ALA A 28 -1.22 3.42 -9.33
CA ALA A 28 -0.63 3.78 -8.05
C ALA A 28 -1.68 4.50 -7.21
N VAL A 29 -1.81 4.13 -5.95
CA VAL A 29 -2.80 4.69 -5.02
C VAL A 29 -2.16 5.01 -3.68
N TRP A 30 -2.54 6.15 -3.12
CA TRP A 30 -2.23 6.49 -1.73
C TRP A 30 -3.16 5.73 -0.79
N ASP A 31 -2.60 5.24 0.30
CA ASP A 31 -3.34 4.73 1.44
C ASP A 31 -4.05 5.88 2.16
N PRO A 32 -5.37 5.83 2.36
CA PRO A 32 -6.09 6.91 3.05
C PRO A 32 -5.76 6.98 4.55
N SER A 33 -5.16 5.93 5.13
CA SER A 33 -4.81 5.87 6.56
C SER A 33 -3.44 6.47 6.89
N GLY A 34 -2.59 6.76 5.88
CA GLY A 34 -1.26 7.32 6.14
C GLY A 34 -0.36 7.47 4.90
N PRO A 35 0.88 7.97 5.06
CA PRO A 35 1.79 8.30 3.96
C PRO A 35 2.45 7.04 3.36
N ARG A 36 1.63 6.23 2.69
CA ARG A 36 2.01 4.99 2.02
C ARG A 36 1.43 4.94 0.62
N VAL A 37 2.24 4.58 -0.36
CA VAL A 37 1.84 4.35 -1.75
C VAL A 37 1.85 2.86 -2.02
N VAL A 38 0.84 2.39 -2.76
CA VAL A 38 0.82 1.07 -3.35
C VAL A 38 0.72 1.19 -4.86
N LEU A 39 1.50 0.41 -5.59
CA LEU A 39 1.50 0.42 -7.05
C LEU A 39 1.59 -0.99 -7.64
N CYS A 40 1.12 -1.14 -8.87
CA CYS A 40 1.14 -2.39 -9.62
C CYS A 40 1.65 -2.18 -11.05
N THR A 41 2.16 -3.25 -11.66
CA THR A 41 2.83 -3.20 -12.96
C THR A 41 2.24 -4.14 -14.02
N GLY A 42 1.02 -4.66 -13.80
CA GLY A 42 0.46 -5.71 -14.67
C GLY A 42 1.12 -7.07 -14.48
N THR A 43 1.87 -7.24 -13.39
CA THR A 43 2.42 -8.52 -12.95
C THR A 43 1.61 -9.02 -11.73
N ARG A 44 2.03 -10.15 -11.16
CA ARG A 44 1.47 -10.66 -9.89
C ARG A 44 2.05 -9.95 -8.66
N HIS A 45 2.92 -8.97 -8.86
CA HIS A 45 3.55 -8.24 -7.77
C HIS A 45 2.83 -6.92 -7.51
N VAL A 46 2.63 -6.65 -6.22
CA VAL A 46 2.18 -5.37 -5.70
C VAL A 46 3.34 -4.80 -4.91
N TYR A 47 3.68 -3.55 -5.19
CA TYR A 47 4.79 -2.86 -4.55
C TYR A 47 4.23 -1.83 -3.58
N MET A 48 4.78 -1.77 -2.39
CA MET A 48 4.39 -0.82 -1.35
C MET A 48 5.60 0.01 -0.97
N TRP A 49 5.37 1.30 -0.75
CA TRP A 49 6.37 2.23 -0.26
C TRP A 49 5.76 3.10 0.83
N GLY A 50 6.51 3.37 1.89
CA GLY A 50 6.17 4.38 2.88
C GLY A 50 7.41 4.79 3.67
N LEU A 51 7.23 5.59 4.70
CA LEU A 51 8.33 6.13 5.51
C LEU A 51 9.19 5.04 6.19
N ARG A 52 8.64 3.85 6.41
CA ARG A 52 9.34 2.70 7.02
C ARG A 52 10.13 1.87 5.99
N GLY A 53 10.07 2.22 4.71
CA GLY A 53 10.75 1.54 3.62
C GLY A 53 9.81 1.05 2.52
N ALA A 54 10.33 0.15 1.67
CA ALA A 54 9.61 -0.42 0.55
C ALA A 54 9.59 -1.95 0.62
N CYS A 55 8.52 -2.55 0.13
CA CYS A 55 8.40 -3.99 -0.01
C CYS A 55 7.64 -4.37 -1.28
N SER A 56 7.75 -5.64 -1.67
CA SER A 56 7.03 -6.23 -2.79
C SER A 56 6.35 -7.51 -2.30
N VAL A 57 5.05 -7.62 -2.57
CA VAL A 57 4.24 -8.78 -2.20
C VAL A 57 3.75 -9.45 -3.47
N THR A 58 3.82 -10.78 -3.50
CA THR A 58 3.28 -11.58 -4.60
C THR A 58 1.86 -12.00 -4.27
N VAL A 59 0.91 -11.73 -5.16
CA VAL A 59 -0.46 -12.22 -5.04
C VAL A 59 -0.45 -13.75 -5.16
N PRO A 60 -1.00 -14.52 -4.20
CA PRO A 60 -0.94 -15.98 -4.18
C PRO A 60 -1.85 -16.66 -5.22
N LEU A 61 -2.40 -15.91 -6.17
CA LEU A 61 -3.26 -16.39 -7.24
C LEU A 61 -2.42 -16.54 -8.52
N SER A 62 -2.29 -17.77 -9.01
CA SER A 62 -1.32 -18.15 -10.04
C SER A 62 -1.43 -17.35 -11.35
N ASN A 63 -2.62 -16.89 -11.73
CA ASN A 63 -2.86 -16.17 -12.98
C ASN A 63 -3.40 -14.75 -12.79
N PHE A 64 -3.28 -14.18 -11.59
CA PHE A 64 -3.88 -12.88 -11.28
C PHE A 64 -2.91 -11.74 -11.59
N LEU A 65 -3.07 -11.10 -12.75
CA LEU A 65 -2.25 -9.97 -13.17
C LEU A 65 -2.86 -8.67 -12.69
N VAL A 66 -2.20 -8.02 -11.73
CA VAL A 66 -2.76 -6.81 -11.09
C VAL A 66 -2.69 -5.65 -12.06
N SER A 67 -3.85 -5.25 -12.57
CA SER A 67 -4.03 -4.16 -13.52
C SER A 67 -4.49 -2.86 -12.87
N ASP A 68 -5.16 -2.94 -11.72
CA ASP A 68 -5.73 -1.79 -11.00
C ASP A 68 -5.79 -2.04 -9.49
N LEU A 69 -5.83 -0.95 -8.72
CA LEU A 69 -5.76 -0.91 -7.26
C LEU A 69 -6.80 0.07 -6.71
N ARG A 70 -7.52 -0.30 -5.65
CA ARG A 70 -8.43 0.62 -4.96
C ARG A 70 -8.50 0.33 -3.47
N TRP A 71 -8.20 1.34 -2.66
CA TRP A 71 -8.46 1.28 -1.22
C TRP A 71 -9.95 1.36 -0.92
N SER A 72 -10.38 0.67 0.12
CA SER A 72 -11.64 0.95 0.77
C SER A 72 -11.59 2.36 1.39
N PRO A 73 -12.71 3.10 1.48
CA PRO A 73 -12.72 4.48 1.98
C PRO A 73 -12.21 4.62 3.42
N ASP A 74 -12.37 3.57 4.23
CA ASP A 74 -11.90 3.46 5.60
C ASP A 74 -10.42 3.01 5.71
N GLY A 75 -9.76 2.69 4.58
CA GLY A 75 -8.36 2.24 4.54
C GLY A 75 -8.09 0.83 5.05
N SER A 76 -9.14 0.08 5.43
CA SER A 76 -8.99 -1.26 6.01
C SER A 76 -8.54 -2.31 4.98
N CYS A 77 -8.93 -2.13 3.71
CA CYS A 77 -8.73 -3.13 2.68
C CYS A 77 -8.25 -2.50 1.36
N LEU A 78 -7.38 -3.24 0.66
CA LEU A 78 -6.97 -2.93 -0.71
C LEU A 78 -7.59 -3.94 -1.68
N HIS A 79 -8.39 -3.45 -2.61
CA HIS A 79 -8.92 -4.24 -3.71
C HIS A 79 -7.91 -4.28 -4.85
N LEU A 80 -7.52 -5.49 -5.24
CA LEU A 80 -6.72 -5.78 -6.40
C LEU A 80 -7.64 -6.21 -7.54
N ARG A 81 -7.38 -5.73 -8.75
CA ARG A 81 -8.17 -6.09 -9.93
C ARG A 81 -7.30 -6.56 -11.08
N ASP A 82 -7.69 -7.69 -11.63
CA ASP A 82 -7.24 -8.24 -12.91
C ASP A 82 -8.29 -7.91 -13.99
N ARG A 83 -8.00 -8.19 -15.26
CA ARG A 83 -8.89 -8.02 -16.41
C ARG A 83 -10.24 -8.70 -16.18
N ASP A 84 -10.22 -9.93 -15.66
CA ASP A 84 -11.39 -10.80 -15.60
C ASP A 84 -11.86 -11.10 -14.16
N SER A 85 -11.13 -10.66 -13.13
CA SER A 85 -11.38 -11.02 -11.73
C SER A 85 -10.91 -9.94 -10.76
N PHE A 86 -11.40 -9.98 -9.52
CA PHE A 86 -10.90 -9.14 -8.42
C PHE A 86 -10.56 -9.98 -7.19
N CYS A 87 -9.68 -9.48 -6.34
CA CYS A 87 -9.30 -10.08 -5.06
C CYS A 87 -9.14 -8.97 -4.01
N CYS A 88 -9.49 -9.24 -2.75
CA CYS A 88 -9.32 -8.29 -1.65
C CYS A 88 -8.15 -8.71 -0.77
N ALA A 89 -7.25 -7.77 -0.46
CA ALA A 89 -6.24 -7.92 0.56
C ALA A 89 -6.62 -7.04 1.76
N ALA A 90 -6.92 -7.64 2.90
CA ALA A 90 -7.11 -6.92 4.15
C ALA A 90 -5.74 -6.64 4.78
N LEU A 91 -5.48 -5.41 5.18
CA LEU A 91 -4.37 -5.15 6.09
C LEU A 91 -4.88 -5.40 7.51
N PRO A 92 -4.14 -6.14 8.36
CA PRO A 92 -4.50 -6.20 9.77
C PRO A 92 -4.43 -4.78 10.32
N SER A 93 -5.56 -4.30 10.84
CA SER A 93 -5.61 -3.12 11.67
C SER A 93 -4.54 -3.30 12.74
N MET A 94 -3.55 -2.41 12.78
CA MET A 94 -2.59 -2.42 13.87
C MET A 94 -3.37 -1.93 15.11
N GLU A 95 -4.10 -2.83 15.77
CA GLU A 95 -4.66 -2.54 17.08
C GLU A 95 -3.47 -2.32 18.02
N LEU A 96 -3.27 -1.07 18.41
CA LEU A 96 -2.45 -0.74 19.56
C LEU A 96 -3.06 -1.51 20.73
N GLY A 97 -2.34 -2.54 21.19
CA GLY A 97 -2.74 -3.33 22.35
C GLY A 97 -3.02 -2.42 23.54
N PRO A 98 -3.89 -2.85 24.48
CA PRO A 98 -4.25 -2.04 25.63
C PRO A 98 -2.98 -1.63 26.39
N SER A 99 -2.84 -0.32 26.63
CA SER A 99 -1.89 0.16 27.62
C SER A 99 -2.33 -0.39 28.97
N ASP A 100 -1.62 -1.39 29.48
CA ASP A 100 -1.70 -1.83 30.87
C ASP A 100 -1.29 -0.66 31.77
N ASP A 101 -2.25 0.21 32.08
CA ASP A 101 -2.11 1.20 33.13
C ASP A 101 -2.53 0.52 34.44
N SER A 102 -1.61 -0.24 35.01
CA SER A 102 -1.73 -0.80 36.35
C SER A 102 -1.62 0.34 37.36
N SER A 103 -2.76 0.99 37.65
CA SER A 103 -2.88 1.88 38.81
C SER A 103 -3.30 1.06 40.03
N ASP A 104 -2.29 0.76 40.85
CA ASP A 104 -2.30 0.82 42.31
C ASP A 104 -3.52 0.29 43.06
N GLY A 105 -3.34 -0.90 43.64
CA GLY A 105 -4.07 -1.29 44.83
C GLY A 105 -3.59 -0.45 46.01
N ASP A 106 -4.50 0.29 46.61
CA ASP A 106 -4.27 1.04 47.84
C ASP A 106 -5.29 0.59 48.90
N GLY A 107 -4.76 0.17 50.07
CA GLY A 107 -5.41 0.16 51.39
C GLY A 107 -6.49 -0.87 51.69
#